data_AF-A0A2X0MTC5-F1
#
_entry.id   AF-A0A2X0MTC5-F1
#
_cell.length_a   1.000
_cell.length_b   1.000
_cell.length_c   1.000
_cell.angle_alpha   90.00
_cell.angle_beta   90.00
_cell.angle_gamma   90.00
#
_symmetry.space_group_name_H-M   'P 1'
#
loop_
_entity.id
_entity.type
_entity.pdbx_description
1 polymer ?
#
loop_
_entity_poly.entity_id
_entity_poly.type
_entity_poly.pdbx_seq_one_letter_code
_entity_poly.pdbx_strand_id
1 'polypeptide(L)'
;MAIDSEHSPQFKERFSSSNSPTRPKVNHSPIQSISLSLTRHRAVNDASIALSSQYLRLLTTEAIHRAAEVAEKERALLSPEERRGPALLEVSHLEKVLSGLLLDL
;
A
#
# COMPACT_ATOMS: atom_id res chain seq x y z
N MET A 1 -62.15 3.98 -7.83
CA MET A 1 -61.98 3.04 -8.95
C MET A 1 -60.49 2.99 -9.25
N ALA A 2 -59.91 1.80 -9.18
CA ALA A 2 -58.51 1.53 -9.49
C ALA A 2 -58.32 1.44 -11.01
N ILE A 3 -57.15 1.86 -11.50
CA ILE A 3 -56.42 1.23 -12.61
C ILE A 3 -54.93 1.61 -12.52
N ASP A 4 -54.11 0.58 -12.44
CA ASP A 4 -52.64 0.56 -12.53
C ASP A 4 -52.12 1.06 -13.88
N SER A 5 -50.91 1.62 -13.90
CA SER A 5 -49.82 1.24 -14.83
C SER A 5 -48.56 2.07 -14.58
N GLU A 6 -47.71 1.54 -13.69
CA GLU A 6 -46.31 1.23 -13.96
C GLU A 6 -45.69 1.82 -15.25
N HIS A 7 -44.74 2.77 -15.12
CA HIS A 7 -43.32 2.50 -15.36
C HIS A 7 -42.49 3.80 -15.42
N SER A 8 -41.58 3.89 -14.46
CA SER A 8 -40.50 4.88 -14.38
C SER A 8 -39.30 4.38 -15.19
N PRO A 9 -38.71 5.14 -16.13
CA PRO A 9 -37.42 4.76 -16.68
C PRO A 9 -36.32 5.15 -15.69
N GLN A 10 -35.93 4.20 -14.84
CA GLN A 10 -34.65 4.26 -14.14
C GLN A 10 -33.53 4.27 -15.19
N PHE A 11 -32.90 5.43 -15.37
CA PHE A 11 -31.65 5.54 -16.11
C PHE A 11 -30.55 4.83 -15.31
N LYS A 12 -30.41 3.55 -15.59
CA LYS A 12 -29.49 2.63 -14.94
C LYS A 12 -28.15 2.68 -15.69
N GLU A 13 -27.35 3.70 -15.42
CA GLU A 13 -25.93 3.68 -15.80
C GLU A 13 -25.19 2.67 -14.93
N ARG A 14 -25.25 1.41 -15.37
CA ARG A 14 -24.27 0.38 -15.05
C ARG A 14 -22.95 0.77 -15.69
N PHE A 15 -22.14 1.54 -15.00
CA PHE A 15 -20.70 1.47 -15.22
C PHE A 15 -20.16 0.30 -14.42
N SER A 16 -20.05 -0.81 -15.16
CA SER A 16 -19.27 -2.01 -14.91
C SER A 16 -18.31 -1.90 -13.73
N SER A 17 -18.54 -2.77 -12.74
CA SER A 17 -17.55 -3.24 -11.79
C SER A 17 -16.34 -3.77 -12.55
N SER A 18 -15.35 -2.90 -12.78
CA SER A 18 -14.01 -3.34 -13.14
C SER A 18 -13.36 -3.84 -11.84
N ASN A 19 -13.06 -5.13 -11.80
CA ASN A 19 -12.18 -5.74 -10.81
C ASN A 19 -10.76 -5.19 -10.98
N SER A 20 -10.58 -3.90 -10.68
CA SER A 20 -9.27 -3.32 -10.47
C SER A 20 -8.80 -3.77 -9.08
N PRO A 21 -7.54 -4.24 -8.93
CA PRO A 21 -7.03 -4.59 -7.62
C PRO A 21 -7.12 -3.34 -6.74
N THR A 22 -7.97 -3.39 -5.72
CA THR A 22 -8.18 -2.27 -4.80
C THR A 22 -6.84 -1.90 -4.18
N ARG A 23 -6.30 -0.74 -4.58
CA ARG A 23 -5.07 -0.19 -3.99
C ARG A 23 -5.26 -0.19 -2.47
N PRO A 24 -4.34 -0.79 -1.68
CA PRO A 24 -4.49 -0.79 -0.23
C PRO A 24 -4.56 0.66 0.27
N LYS A 25 -5.69 1.01 0.89
CA LYS A 25 -5.89 2.30 1.56
C LYS A 25 -5.26 2.21 2.94
N VAL A 26 -4.36 3.12 3.26
CA VAL A 26 -3.82 3.23 4.62
C VAL A 26 -4.84 4.02 5.45
N ASN A 27 -5.31 3.40 6.54
CA ASN A 27 -6.22 4.05 7.48
C ASN A 27 -5.51 5.25 8.12
N HIS A 28 -6.23 6.37 8.29
CA HIS A 28 -5.64 7.60 8.83
C HIS A 28 -5.51 7.59 10.38
N SER A 29 -6.25 6.71 11.07
CA SER A 29 -6.23 6.66 12.55
C SER A 29 -4.89 6.22 13.17
N PRO A 30 -4.15 5.23 12.61
CA PRO A 30 -2.84 4.87 13.16
C PRO A 30 -1.81 5.99 12.99
N ILE A 31 -1.87 6.75 11.89
CA ILE A 31 -0.92 7.83 11.62
C ILE A 31 -1.12 8.98 12.60
N GLN A 32 -2.38 9.36 12.85
CA GLN A 32 -2.70 10.35 13.87
C GLN A 32 -2.19 9.92 15.26
N SER A 33 -2.33 8.64 15.62
CA SER A 33 -1.82 8.12 16.90
C SER A 33 -0.29 8.18 17.01
N ILE A 34 0.43 7.86 15.92
CA ILE A 34 1.90 7.94 15.85
C ILE A 34 2.35 9.40 15.97
N SER A 35 1.72 10.30 15.21
CA SER A 35 2.05 11.72 15.26
C SER A 35 1.81 12.33 16.64
N LEU A 36 0.67 12.03 17.29
CA LEU A 36 0.37 12.54 18.63
C LEU A 36 1.36 12.02 19.68
N SER A 37 1.80 10.77 19.56
CA SER A 37 2.82 10.17 20.42
C SER A 37 4.19 10.85 20.27
N LEU A 38 4.56 11.24 19.05
CA LEU A 38 5.87 11.83 18.74
C LEU A 38 5.91 13.34 19.01
N THR A 39 4.81 14.07 18.80
CA THR A 39 4.78 15.54 18.91
C THR A 39 4.43 16.06 20.31
N ARG A 40 4.36 15.19 21.33
CA ARG A 40 3.91 15.52 22.69
C ARG A 40 2.61 16.34 22.69
N HIS A 41 1.57 15.80 22.04
CA HIS A 41 0.22 16.39 22.00
C HIS A 41 0.08 17.73 21.25
N ARG A 42 0.93 18.03 20.26
CA ARG A 42 0.58 19.10 19.30
C ARG A 42 -0.48 18.59 18.33
N ALA A 43 -1.56 19.36 18.18
CA ALA A 43 -2.57 19.10 17.17
C ALA A 43 -1.91 19.12 15.77
N VAL A 44 -2.01 18.02 15.06
CA VAL A 44 -1.56 17.89 13.66
C VAL A 44 -2.79 18.04 12.78
N ASN A 45 -2.72 18.91 11.78
CA ASN A 45 -3.86 19.12 10.87
C ASN A 45 -4.05 17.93 9.92
N ASP A 46 -5.25 17.80 9.37
CA ASP A 46 -5.64 16.68 8.51
C ASP A 46 -4.78 16.56 7.24
N ALA A 47 -4.34 17.70 6.67
CA ALA A 47 -3.49 17.71 5.48
C ALA A 47 -2.11 17.10 5.79
N SER A 48 -1.52 17.42 6.94
CA SER A 48 -0.28 16.81 7.42
C SER A 48 -0.45 15.32 7.68
N ILE A 49 -1.56 14.89 8.29
CA ILE A 49 -1.86 13.46 8.50
C ILE A 49 -1.98 12.73 7.15
N ALA A 50 -2.66 13.32 6.18
CA ALA A 50 -2.80 12.75 4.84
C ALA A 50 -1.46 12.64 4.11
N LEU A 51 -0.61 13.68 4.18
CA LEU A 51 0.75 13.66 3.63
C LEU A 51 1.62 12.61 4.29
N SER A 52 1.63 12.52 5.63
CA SER A 52 2.35 11.48 6.37
C SER A 52 1.88 10.07 5.99
N SER A 53 0.58 9.90 5.71
CA SER A 53 0.05 8.63 5.17
C SER A 53 0.67 8.25 3.84
N GLN A 54 0.70 9.19 2.89
CA GLN A 54 1.30 8.94 1.58
C GLN A 54 2.80 8.68 1.70
N TYR A 55 3.49 9.42 2.56
CA TYR A 55 4.92 9.24 2.79
C TYR A 55 5.23 7.85 3.38
N LEU A 56 4.49 7.42 4.42
CA LEU A 56 4.66 6.07 4.99
C LEU A 56 4.38 4.97 3.96
N ARG A 57 3.38 5.16 3.09
CA ARG A 57 3.11 4.23 1.97
C ARG A 57 4.28 4.17 1.00
N LEU A 58 4.83 5.32 0.62
CA LEU A 58 5.95 5.40 -0.30
C LEU A 58 7.19 4.74 0.29
N LEU A 59 7.54 5.08 1.53
CA LEU A 59 8.64 4.47 2.27
C LEU A 59 8.51 2.95 2.35
N THR A 60 7.32 2.46 2.72
CA THR A 60 7.08 1.01 2.82
C THR A 60 7.19 0.32 1.45
N THR A 61 6.68 0.97 0.40
CA THR A 61 6.76 0.43 -0.96
C THR A 61 8.21 0.37 -1.45
N GLU A 62 8.99 1.42 -1.19
CA GLU A 62 10.41 1.49 -1.55
C GLU A 62 11.24 0.45 -0.80
N ALA A 63 10.98 0.27 0.50
CA ALA A 63 11.63 -0.76 1.31
C ALA A 63 11.39 -2.17 0.74
N ILE A 64 10.13 -2.48 0.41
CA ILE A 64 9.75 -3.76 -0.20
C ILE A 64 10.41 -3.91 -1.57
N HIS A 65 10.42 -2.86 -2.39
CA HIS A 65 10.98 -2.91 -3.73
C HIS A 65 12.48 -3.21 -3.70
N ARG A 66 13.26 -2.49 -2.88
CA ARG A 66 14.71 -2.72 -2.75
C ARG A 66 15.03 -4.09 -2.17
N ALA A 67 14.28 -4.54 -1.17
CA ALA A 67 14.45 -5.87 -0.62
C ALA A 67 14.13 -6.97 -1.66
N ALA A 68 13.11 -6.76 -2.50
CA ALA A 68 12.76 -7.68 -3.58
C ALA A 68 13.86 -7.75 -4.65
N GLU A 69 14.50 -6.63 -4.98
CA GLU A 69 15.66 -6.65 -5.88
C GLU A 69 16.82 -7.46 -5.33
N VAL A 70 17.09 -7.37 -4.02
CA VAL A 70 18.13 -8.19 -3.37
C VAL A 70 17.76 -9.67 -3.42
N ALA A 71 16.51 -10.01 -3.10
CA ALA A 71 16.02 -11.39 -3.18
C ALA A 71 16.15 -11.97 -4.59
N GLU A 72 15.82 -11.19 -5.62
CA GLU A 72 15.93 -11.62 -7.02
C GLU A 72 17.40 -11.78 -7.46
N LYS A 73 18.29 -10.86 -7.05
CA LYS A 73 19.74 -10.97 -7.32
C LYS A 73 20.34 -12.23 -6.70
N GLU A 74 19.98 -12.56 -5.47
CA GLU A 74 20.46 -13.77 -4.79
C GLU A 74 19.92 -15.04 -5.44
N ARG A 75 18.63 -15.04 -5.78
CA ARG A 75 18.00 -16.14 -6.50
C ARG A 75 18.65 -16.39 -7.87
N ALA A 76 19.07 -15.33 -8.57
CA ALA A 76 19.79 -15.42 -9.83
C ALA A 76 21.16 -16.10 -9.71
N LEU A 77 21.68 -16.32 -8.49
CA LEU A 77 22.91 -17.07 -8.23
C LEU A 77 22.66 -18.57 -7.98
N LEU A 78 21.41 -18.95 -7.68
CA LEU A 78 21.03 -20.35 -7.41
C LEU A 78 20.97 -21.18 -8.70
N SER A 79 20.99 -22.51 -8.57
CA SER A 79 20.78 -23.40 -9.71
C SER A 79 19.34 -23.31 -10.26
N PRO A 80 19.07 -23.68 -11.53
CA PRO A 80 17.73 -23.58 -12.12
C PRO A 80 16.64 -24.34 -11.34
N GLU A 81 16.98 -25.43 -10.67
CA GLU A 81 16.03 -26.22 -9.87
C GLU A 81 15.67 -25.52 -8.55
N GLU A 82 16.61 -24.80 -7.95
CA GLU A 82 16.39 -23.97 -6.76
C GLU A 82 15.65 -22.67 -7.10
N ARG A 83 15.61 -22.29 -8.39
CA ARG A 83 14.82 -21.16 -8.92
C ARG A 83 13.38 -21.53 -9.26
N ARG A 84 12.78 -22.58 -8.70
CA ARG A 84 11.34 -22.84 -8.87
C ARG A 84 10.50 -22.04 -7.86
N GLY A 85 9.41 -21.42 -8.32
CA GLY A 85 8.45 -20.67 -7.49
C GLY A 85 8.69 -19.14 -7.44
N PRO A 86 7.89 -18.36 -6.69
CA PRO A 86 8.18 -16.95 -6.46
C PRO A 86 9.40 -16.77 -5.53
N ALA A 87 10.16 -15.68 -5.69
CA ALA A 87 11.16 -15.28 -4.71
C ALA A 87 10.45 -14.91 -3.39
N LEU A 88 10.85 -15.56 -2.29
CA LEU A 88 10.35 -15.20 -0.97
C LEU A 88 11.20 -14.05 -0.43
N LEU A 89 10.52 -13.04 0.10
CA LEU A 89 11.16 -11.89 0.71
C LEU A 89 11.45 -12.21 2.17
N GLU A 90 12.71 -12.15 2.56
CA GLU A 90 13.17 -12.42 3.92
C GLU A 90 13.58 -11.13 4.63
N VAL A 91 13.62 -11.18 5.96
CA VAL A 91 14.12 -10.06 6.78
C VAL A 91 15.58 -9.73 6.43
N SER A 92 16.37 -10.75 6.08
CA SER A 92 17.77 -10.61 5.66
C SER A 92 17.94 -9.72 4.42
N HIS A 93 16.96 -9.69 3.51
CA HIS A 93 16.98 -8.81 2.33
C HIS A 93 16.72 -7.35 2.72
N LEU A 94 15.85 -7.12 3.70
CA LEU A 94 15.57 -5.78 4.22
C LEU A 94 16.79 -5.21 4.97
N GLU A 95 17.45 -6.03 5.80
CA GLU A 95 18.64 -5.63 6.56
C GLU A 95 19.77 -5.12 5.64
N LYS A 96 19.91 -5.73 4.44
CA LYS A 96 20.92 -5.33 3.44
C LYS A 96 20.67 -3.95 2.82
N VAL A 97 19.43 -3.48 2.80
CA VAL A 97 19.04 -2.20 2.17
C VAL A 97 18.67 -1.12 3.18
N LEU A 98 18.49 -1.50 4.45
CA LEU A 98 17.95 -0.61 5.49
C LEU A 98 18.80 0.65 5.69
N SER A 99 20.13 0.53 5.69
CA SER A 99 21.01 1.69 5.87
C SER A 99 20.84 2.72 4.75
N GLY A 100 20.86 2.28 3.49
CA GLY A 100 20.62 3.15 2.34
C GLY A 100 19.23 3.75 2.35
N LEU A 101 18.21 2.95 2.69
CA LEU A 101 16.83 3.42 2.81
C LEU A 101 16.69 4.54 3.86
N LEU A 102 17.34 4.40 5.02
CA LEU A 102 17.29 5.40 6.10
C LEU A 102 18.06 6.69 5.78
N LEU A 103 19.10 6.62 4.95
CA LEU A 103 19.86 7.79 4.51
C LEU A 103 19.11 8.63 3.45
N ASP A 104 18.15 8.02 2.74
CA ASP A 104 17.32 8.70 1.76
C ASP A 104 16.13 9.47 2.39
N LEU A 105 15.91 9.33 3.71
CA LEU A 105 14.83 9.99 4.47
C LEU A 105 15.28 11.34 5.05
#